data_AF-A0A8H3D5S7-F1
#
_entry.id   AF-A0A8H3D5S7-F1
#
_cell.length_a   1.000
_cell.length_b   1.000
_cell.length_c   1.000
_cell.angle_alpha   90.00
_cell.angle_beta   90.00
_cell.angle_gamma   90.00
#
_symmetry.space_group_name_H-M   'P 1'
#
loop_
_entity.id
_entity.type
_entity.pdbx_description
1 polymer ?
#
loop_
_entity_poly.entity_id
_entity_poly.type
_entity_poly.pdbx_seq_one_letter_code
_entity_poly.pdbx_strand_id
1 'polypeptide(L)'
;MITNTRLIISVFVLERKVADPRDSRFALRQSNSLILSTTSLVSTFLYLNLFLGHQGRLNQCMRHNFRILSHFRPCIFGNSSSRCWINRRTETRVLVRPFTSEQFRFPSNLFSWPMTDSVTKEEAHTPLRVGLVQFDPKVENVEFNIKRVKERIASLEPGTVDLICLPEMAFTGYVFPTAESILPFVEHPDKSPSRDACAEIAQRLGCYVVAGYPAPTLTPQESKEQAGEDASDPAEGAKKSEGTARNNAIVVDPKGQVIHEYTKTNMFETDLPWAQPGSGFTTFTTPLESLGTVSVAICMDLNPHPPNVWTSAEGPYELADYCIEHNVQTLILLCAWLDSGASPEDTQFDAQTVSYWIARLRPLWYSGSDKYTVIISNRTGTERGSKFAGSSTVLRSQANKHLPKILTVLGREEEAVRVVDISE
;
A
#
# COMPACT_ATOMS: atom_id res chain seq x y z
N MET A 1 -14.61 -28.82 -42.09
CA MET A 1 -15.19 -27.55 -41.61
C MET A 1 -14.38 -27.10 -40.41
N ILE A 2 -13.52 -26.11 -40.60
CA ILE A 2 -12.84 -25.37 -39.53
C ILE A 2 -13.13 -23.90 -39.85
N THR A 3 -13.88 -23.26 -38.97
CA THR A 3 -14.27 -21.85 -39.05
C THR A 3 -13.05 -20.98 -38.75
N ASN A 4 -12.62 -20.18 -39.73
CA ASN A 4 -11.58 -19.16 -39.58
C ASN A 4 -12.18 -17.89 -38.97
N THR A 5 -11.89 -17.61 -37.70
CA THR A 5 -12.20 -16.33 -37.05
C THR A 5 -11.04 -15.35 -37.33
N ARG A 6 -11.31 -14.23 -38.01
CA ARG A 6 -10.32 -13.16 -38.26
C ARG A 6 -10.33 -12.17 -37.09
N LEU A 7 -9.16 -11.92 -36.50
CA LEU A 7 -8.93 -10.84 -35.54
C LEU A 7 -8.50 -9.58 -36.30
N ILE A 8 -9.23 -8.47 -36.16
CA ILE A 8 -8.83 -7.16 -36.69
C ILE A 8 -8.33 -6.33 -35.51
N ILE A 9 -7.05 -5.96 -35.52
CA ILE A 9 -6.45 -5.04 -34.55
C ILE A 9 -6.33 -3.67 -35.23
N SER A 10 -7.03 -2.66 -34.70
CA SER A 10 -6.88 -1.27 -35.13
C SER A 10 -5.89 -0.56 -34.20
N VAL A 11 -4.77 -0.10 -34.75
CA VAL A 11 -3.80 0.73 -34.03
C VAL A 11 -4.06 2.19 -34.40
N PHE A 12 -4.36 3.03 -33.40
CA PHE A 12 -4.49 4.47 -33.58
C PHE A 12 -3.19 5.15 -33.16
N VAL A 13 -2.56 5.87 -34.08
CA VAL A 13 -1.41 6.74 -33.79
C VAL A 13 -1.92 8.18 -33.72
N LEU A 14 -1.86 8.78 -32.53
CA LEU A 14 -2.17 10.20 -32.31
C LEU A 14 -0.87 11.01 -32.40
N GLU A 15 -0.62 11.64 -33.56
CA GLU A 15 0.41 12.68 -33.68
C GLU A 15 -0.19 14.05 -33.37
N ARG A 16 0.38 14.76 -32.38
CA ARG A 16 0.10 16.19 -32.14
C ARG A 16 0.86 17.03 -33.17
N LYS A 17 0.15 17.67 -34.11
CA LYS A 17 0.66 18.85 -34.81
C LYS A 17 0.34 20.09 -33.98
N VAL A 18 1.38 20.88 -33.67
CA VAL A 18 1.25 22.22 -33.09
C VAL A 18 0.77 23.17 -34.20
N ALA A 19 -0.42 23.76 -34.06
CA ALA A 19 -0.83 24.94 -34.83
C ALA A 19 -1.99 25.73 -34.15
N ASP A 20 -1.76 27.04 -34.01
CA ASP A 20 -2.64 28.23 -33.86
C ASP A 20 -3.96 28.16 -33.01
N PRO A 21 -4.16 29.02 -31.97
CA PRO A 21 -5.30 28.95 -31.05
C PRO A 21 -6.70 29.34 -31.58
N ARG A 22 -6.97 29.40 -32.89
CA ARG A 22 -8.24 29.97 -33.39
C ARG A 22 -8.99 29.18 -34.49
N ASP A 23 -8.76 27.88 -34.64
CA ASP A 23 -9.58 27.09 -35.57
C ASP A 23 -9.98 25.72 -34.97
N SER A 24 -11.28 25.52 -34.78
CA SER A 24 -11.88 24.33 -34.17
C SER A 24 -12.58 23.49 -35.22
N ARG A 25 -11.84 22.63 -35.94
CA ARG A 25 -12.38 21.49 -36.70
C ARG A 25 -11.39 20.33 -36.72
N PHE A 26 -11.78 19.18 -36.17
CA PHE A 26 -11.05 17.92 -36.31
C PHE A 26 -11.49 17.19 -37.58
N ALA A 27 -10.55 16.81 -38.45
CA ALA A 27 -10.79 15.96 -39.60
C ALA A 27 -10.16 14.57 -39.36
N LEU A 28 -10.99 13.51 -39.39
CA LEU A 28 -10.55 12.12 -39.39
C LEU A 28 -10.16 11.71 -40.82
N ARG A 29 -8.92 11.24 -41.01
CA ARG A 29 -8.49 10.55 -42.23
C ARG A 29 -8.23 9.08 -41.92
N GLN A 30 -8.97 8.17 -42.58
CA GLN A 30 -8.66 6.74 -42.62
C GLN A 30 -7.46 6.50 -43.55
N SER A 31 -6.55 5.60 -43.16
CA SER A 31 -5.57 5.03 -44.09
C SER A 31 -5.32 3.54 -43.83
N ASN A 32 -5.66 2.76 -44.85
CA ASN A 32 -5.25 1.42 -45.29
C ASN A 32 -4.87 0.31 -44.27
N SER A 33 -5.65 -0.77 -44.36
CA SER A 33 -5.48 -2.08 -43.71
C SER A 33 -4.30 -2.88 -44.27
N LEU A 34 -3.41 -3.37 -43.39
CA LEU A 34 -2.46 -4.45 -43.70
C LEU A 34 -3.08 -5.81 -43.35
N ILE A 35 -3.06 -6.73 -44.32
CA ILE A 35 -3.45 -8.15 -44.13
C ILE A 35 -2.16 -8.96 -44.03
N LEU A 36 -1.91 -9.60 -42.89
CA LEU A 36 -0.83 -10.59 -42.74
C LEU A 36 -1.47 -11.98 -42.58
N SER A 37 -1.23 -12.86 -43.56
CA SER A 37 -1.59 -14.27 -43.46
C SER A 37 -0.47 -15.05 -42.79
N THR A 38 -0.85 -15.92 -41.86
CA THR A 38 0.04 -16.86 -41.17
C THR A 38 0.57 -17.93 -42.12
N THR A 39 1.86 -17.86 -42.48
CA THR A 39 2.62 -19.04 -42.91
C THR A 39 4.13 -18.86 -42.70
N SER A 40 4.67 -19.76 -41.88
CA SER A 40 6.07 -20.21 -41.78
C SER A 40 7.13 -19.27 -41.20
N LEU A 41 7.63 -19.72 -40.04
CA LEU A 41 8.97 -19.46 -39.53
C LEU A 41 10.07 -19.84 -40.54
N VAL A 42 11.24 -19.24 -40.30
CA VAL A 42 12.61 -19.60 -40.74
C VAL A 42 13.14 -18.92 -42.01
N SER A 43 14.11 -18.03 -41.78
CA SER A 43 15.20 -17.59 -42.67
C SER A 43 14.90 -16.76 -43.92
N THR A 44 15.12 -15.44 -43.82
CA THR A 44 15.92 -14.61 -44.77
C THR A 44 16.28 -13.31 -44.03
N PHE A 45 17.39 -13.27 -43.29
CA PHE A 45 18.71 -12.74 -43.67
C PHE A 45 18.73 -11.27 -44.14
N LEU A 46 19.52 -10.47 -43.41
CA LEU A 46 20.30 -9.31 -43.84
C LEU A 46 19.90 -8.71 -45.19
N TYR A 47 19.30 -7.52 -45.22
CA TYR A 47 19.54 -6.48 -46.24
C TYR A 47 18.66 -5.27 -45.90
N LEU A 48 19.19 -4.29 -45.17
CA LEU A 48 18.95 -2.83 -45.33
C LEU A 48 19.57 -2.09 -44.14
N ASN A 49 20.88 -1.89 -44.20
CA ASN A 49 21.56 -0.85 -43.42
C ASN A 49 22.83 -0.47 -44.18
N LEU A 50 22.63 0.21 -45.31
CA LEU A 50 23.66 0.93 -46.08
C LEU A 50 22.90 1.88 -47.02
N PHE A 51 23.36 3.13 -47.09
CA PHE A 51 22.75 4.31 -47.76
C PHE A 51 21.59 4.91 -46.96
N LEU A 52 21.75 6.00 -46.21
CA LEU A 52 22.25 7.31 -46.68
C LEU A 52 23.05 8.01 -45.56
N GLY A 53 24.35 8.25 -45.80
CA GLY A 53 25.05 9.38 -45.22
C GLY A 53 24.92 10.58 -46.17
N HIS A 54 24.82 11.82 -45.66
CA HIS A 54 25.96 12.74 -45.57
C HIS A 54 25.54 14.19 -45.20
N GLN A 55 26.33 14.77 -44.28
CA GLN A 55 26.70 16.20 -44.09
C GLN A 55 25.69 17.16 -43.40
N GLY A 56 26.07 17.95 -42.39
CA GLY A 56 27.41 18.17 -41.81
C GLY A 56 27.46 19.10 -40.58
N ARG A 57 28.66 19.13 -39.99
CA ARG A 57 29.44 20.25 -39.34
C ARG A 57 28.68 21.26 -38.45
N LEU A 58 29.17 21.75 -37.30
CA LEU A 58 30.42 21.69 -36.50
C LEU A 58 30.19 22.58 -35.23
N ASN A 59 31.13 22.53 -34.28
CA ASN A 59 31.38 23.42 -33.12
C ASN A 59 30.75 22.95 -31.78
N GLN A 60 31.50 22.34 -30.85
CA GLN A 60 32.64 22.79 -30.02
C GLN A 60 32.19 22.96 -28.56
N CYS A 61 32.55 22.00 -27.69
CA CYS A 61 33.25 22.29 -26.43
C CYS A 61 33.99 21.06 -25.90
N MET A 62 35.27 21.28 -25.64
CA MET A 62 36.27 20.48 -24.92
C MET A 62 35.86 20.30 -23.43
N ARG A 63 36.37 19.39 -22.58
CA ARG A 63 37.36 18.28 -22.58
C ARG A 63 37.37 17.67 -21.15
N HIS A 64 37.90 16.44 -21.05
CA HIS A 64 38.40 15.69 -19.85
C HIS A 64 37.33 15.14 -18.87
N ASN A 65 37.36 13.88 -18.42
CA ASN A 65 38.41 12.87 -18.32
C ASN A 65 37.92 11.44 -18.65
N PHE A 66 38.74 10.69 -19.36
CA PHE A 66 38.63 9.24 -19.59
C PHE A 66 39.47 8.50 -18.53
N ARG A 67 38.96 7.40 -17.98
CA ARG A 67 39.79 6.23 -17.66
C ARG A 67 39.05 4.94 -18.00
N ILE A 68 39.72 4.19 -18.86
CA ILE A 68 39.34 2.93 -19.51
C ILE A 68 39.64 1.78 -18.53
N LEU A 69 38.81 0.72 -18.53
CA LEU A 69 39.28 -0.64 -18.82
C LEU A 69 38.12 -1.62 -19.04
N SER A 70 38.14 -2.15 -20.24
CA SER A 70 37.33 -3.18 -20.87
C SER A 70 37.89 -4.57 -20.57
N HIS A 71 37.04 -5.57 -20.35
CA HIS A 71 36.79 -6.65 -21.33
C HIS A 71 36.15 -7.89 -20.71
N PHE A 72 35.20 -8.43 -21.49
CA PHE A 72 34.44 -9.65 -21.27
C PHE A 72 34.97 -10.74 -22.22
N ARG A 73 35.20 -11.96 -21.67
CA ARG A 73 34.96 -13.32 -22.24
C ARG A 73 35.77 -13.80 -23.48
N PRO A 74 35.71 -15.09 -23.92
CA PRO A 74 35.20 -16.37 -23.32
C PRO A 74 36.15 -17.61 -23.48
N CYS A 75 35.64 -18.79 -23.08
CA CYS A 75 36.21 -20.14 -22.95
C CYS A 75 36.62 -20.95 -24.22
N ILE A 76 37.48 -21.97 -24.02
CA ILE A 76 37.39 -23.43 -24.39
C ILE A 76 38.77 -24.04 -24.79
N PHE A 77 38.91 -25.37 -24.54
CA PHE A 77 40.01 -26.35 -24.75
C PHE A 77 40.86 -26.59 -23.49
N GLY A 78 41.21 -27.80 -23.05
CA GLY A 78 41.06 -29.18 -23.52
C GLY A 78 41.88 -30.10 -22.58
N ASN A 79 41.51 -31.39 -22.50
CA ASN A 79 42.10 -32.43 -21.62
C ASN A 79 43.64 -32.54 -21.64
N SER A 80 44.27 -32.79 -20.47
CA SER A 80 45.21 -33.91 -20.24
C SER A 80 45.82 -33.93 -18.83
N SER A 81 45.57 -35.05 -18.13
CA SER A 81 46.47 -35.86 -17.29
C SER A 81 47.56 -35.22 -16.39
N SER A 82 47.48 -35.60 -15.09
CA SER A 82 48.57 -36.19 -14.26
C SER A 82 49.05 -35.42 -13.02
N ARG A 83 49.13 -36.19 -11.91
CA ARG A 83 49.95 -36.06 -10.67
C ARG A 83 49.38 -35.30 -9.46
N CYS A 84 48.62 -36.04 -8.66
CA CYS A 84 48.93 -36.46 -7.28
C CYS A 84 49.89 -35.59 -6.45
N TRP A 85 49.44 -35.07 -5.29
CA TRP A 85 50.06 -35.30 -3.97
C TRP A 85 49.03 -35.08 -2.83
N ILE A 86 49.18 -35.91 -1.82
CA ILE A 86 48.34 -36.22 -0.64
C ILE A 86 48.30 -35.05 0.37
N ASN A 87 47.17 -34.79 1.07
CA ASN A 87 46.97 -35.07 2.52
C ASN A 87 45.71 -34.40 3.13
N ARG A 88 44.77 -35.21 3.65
CA ARG A 88 44.36 -35.31 5.07
C ARG A 88 42.94 -35.90 5.20
N ARG A 89 42.88 -37.03 5.90
CA ARG A 89 41.68 -37.74 6.37
C ARG A 89 41.11 -37.08 7.63
N THR A 90 39.79 -37.13 7.77
CA THR A 90 39.10 -37.31 9.04
C THR A 90 38.13 -38.49 8.89
N GLU A 91 38.42 -39.58 9.60
CA GLU A 91 37.62 -40.80 9.65
C GLU A 91 36.49 -40.64 10.68
N THR A 92 35.25 -40.95 10.29
CA THR A 92 34.14 -41.17 11.24
C THR A 92 33.84 -42.66 11.27
N ARG A 93 34.02 -43.29 12.44
CA ARG A 93 33.77 -44.72 12.66
C ARG A 93 32.27 -44.99 12.80
N VAL A 94 31.72 -45.83 11.92
CA VAL A 94 30.39 -46.43 12.05
C VAL A 94 30.53 -47.73 12.84
N LEU A 95 29.87 -47.79 14.00
CA LEU A 95 29.77 -48.99 14.84
C LEU A 95 28.58 -49.84 14.37
N VAL A 96 28.88 -50.94 13.69
CA VAL A 96 27.91 -51.99 13.36
C VAL A 96 27.87 -52.98 14.53
N ARG A 97 26.69 -53.20 15.14
CA ARG A 97 26.45 -54.30 16.08
C ARG A 97 25.59 -55.38 15.42
N PRO A 98 25.89 -56.67 15.63
CA PRO A 98 25.14 -57.76 15.03
C PRO A 98 23.80 -57.98 15.75
N PHE A 99 22.78 -58.30 14.96
CA PHE A 99 21.42 -58.63 15.39
C PHE A 99 21.42 -60.06 15.96
N THR A 100 21.05 -60.23 17.23
CA THR A 100 20.75 -61.55 17.83
C THR A 100 19.27 -61.63 18.14
N SER A 101 18.64 -62.70 17.68
CA SER A 101 17.22 -63.00 17.86
C SER A 101 16.90 -63.43 19.30
N GLU A 102 16.14 -62.62 20.03
CA GLU A 102 15.45 -63.07 21.24
C GLU A 102 13.95 -62.77 21.14
N GLN A 103 13.15 -63.80 21.42
CA GLN A 103 11.70 -63.79 21.42
C GLN A 103 11.16 -62.92 22.56
N PHE A 104 10.51 -61.81 22.23
CA PHE A 104 9.80 -60.99 23.21
C PHE A 104 8.40 -61.56 23.47
N ARG A 105 8.16 -62.00 24.71
CA ARG A 105 6.84 -62.38 25.24
C ARG A 105 6.08 -61.11 25.66
N PHE A 106 4.79 -61.02 25.31
CA PHE A 106 3.89 -59.98 25.82
C PHE A 106 3.52 -60.25 27.29
N PRO A 107 3.67 -59.28 28.21
CA PRO A 107 2.95 -59.34 29.47
C PRO A 107 1.54 -58.77 29.28
N SER A 108 0.56 -59.63 29.52
CA SER A 108 -0.85 -59.28 29.70
C SER A 108 -1.00 -58.45 30.98
N ASN A 109 -1.15 -57.14 30.84
CA ASN A 109 -1.80 -56.23 31.78
C ASN A 109 -2.13 -54.92 31.04
N LEU A 110 -3.22 -54.96 30.26
CA LEU A 110 -3.99 -53.77 29.94
C LEU A 110 -4.66 -53.33 31.25
N PHE A 111 -4.28 -52.18 31.80
CA PHE A 111 -5.14 -51.12 32.33
C PHE A 111 -4.27 -50.12 33.11
N SER A 112 -4.63 -48.83 33.01
CA SER A 112 -4.01 -47.63 33.60
C SER A 112 -2.70 -47.14 32.98
N TRP A 113 -2.81 -46.50 31.82
CA TRP A 113 -2.01 -45.32 31.48
C TRP A 113 -2.92 -44.10 31.58
N PRO A 114 -2.50 -42.97 32.19
CA PRO A 114 -3.27 -41.75 32.11
C PRO A 114 -3.23 -41.27 30.65
N MET A 115 -4.37 -41.33 29.97
CA MET A 115 -4.62 -40.51 28.78
C MET A 115 -4.48 -39.07 29.23
N THR A 116 -3.29 -38.51 29.04
CA THR A 116 -3.16 -37.09 28.85
C THR A 116 -3.65 -36.86 27.43
N ASP A 117 -4.93 -36.57 27.32
CA ASP A 117 -5.46 -35.87 26.16
C ASP A 117 -4.76 -34.52 26.11
N SER A 118 -3.56 -34.48 25.53
CA SER A 118 -3.01 -33.27 24.96
C SER A 118 -3.81 -32.98 23.70
N VAL A 119 -5.09 -32.62 23.89
CA VAL A 119 -5.77 -31.73 22.96
C VAL A 119 -4.93 -30.47 23.01
N THR A 120 -4.03 -30.31 22.05
CA THR A 120 -3.61 -28.99 21.64
C THR A 120 -4.92 -28.25 21.38
N LYS A 121 -5.32 -27.37 22.29
CA LYS A 121 -6.27 -26.32 21.94
C LYS A 121 -5.63 -25.67 20.73
N GLU A 122 -6.15 -25.93 19.53
CA GLU A 122 -6.11 -24.91 18.50
C GLU A 122 -6.68 -23.68 19.20
N GLU A 123 -5.80 -22.73 19.52
CA GLU A 123 -6.26 -21.42 19.96
C GLU A 123 -7.14 -20.93 18.83
N ALA A 124 -8.45 -20.94 19.06
CA ALA A 124 -9.40 -20.41 18.10
C ALA A 124 -9.07 -18.92 17.97
N HIS A 125 -8.27 -18.58 16.96
CA HIS A 125 -7.92 -17.20 16.65
C HIS A 125 -9.24 -16.45 16.46
N THR A 126 -9.53 -15.55 17.39
CA THR A 126 -10.76 -14.78 17.33
C THR A 126 -10.61 -13.82 16.15
N PRO A 127 -11.53 -13.82 15.17
CA PRO A 127 -11.40 -13.01 13.97
C PRO A 127 -11.32 -11.53 14.35
N LEU A 128 -10.48 -10.77 13.64
CA LEU A 128 -10.34 -9.33 13.85
C LEU A 128 -11.59 -8.61 13.31
N ARG A 129 -12.27 -7.82 14.14
CA ARG A 129 -13.49 -7.10 13.74
C ARG A 129 -13.20 -5.63 13.55
N VAL A 130 -13.31 -5.17 12.31
CA VAL A 130 -12.96 -3.80 11.92
C VAL A 130 -14.22 -3.03 11.56
N GLY A 131 -14.46 -1.92 12.26
CA GLY A 131 -15.51 -0.96 11.92
C GLY A 131 -14.96 0.18 11.08
N LEU A 132 -15.37 0.23 9.81
CA LEU A 132 -15.10 1.37 8.92
C LEU A 132 -16.14 2.46 9.14
N VAL A 133 -15.71 3.67 9.50
CA VAL A 133 -16.58 4.83 9.63
C VAL A 133 -16.41 5.72 8.40
N GLN A 134 -17.39 5.67 7.50
CA GLN A 134 -17.47 6.56 6.36
C GLN A 134 -18.57 7.60 6.60
N PHE A 135 -18.22 8.88 6.53
CA PHE A 135 -19.18 9.96 6.65
C PHE A 135 -18.72 11.20 5.87
N ASP A 136 -19.55 12.24 5.89
CA ASP A 136 -19.32 13.53 5.24
C ASP A 136 -18.99 14.60 6.29
N PRO A 137 -17.70 14.73 6.70
CA PRO A 137 -17.26 15.80 7.58
C PRO A 137 -17.64 17.18 7.05
N LYS A 138 -18.04 18.06 7.95
CA LYS A 138 -18.27 19.48 7.65
C LYS A 138 -17.05 20.27 8.08
N VAL A 139 -16.38 20.85 7.08
CA VAL A 139 -15.21 21.71 7.25
C VAL A 139 -15.46 22.74 8.34
N GLU A 140 -14.48 22.90 9.23
CA GLU A 140 -14.50 23.87 10.34
C GLU A 140 -15.55 23.61 11.43
N ASN A 141 -16.30 22.50 11.38
CA ASN A 141 -17.35 22.18 12.35
C ASN A 141 -17.04 20.91 13.15
N VAL A 142 -16.06 21.03 14.05
CA VAL A 142 -15.54 19.93 14.88
C VAL A 142 -16.60 19.27 15.73
N GLU A 143 -17.43 20.07 16.41
CA GLU A 143 -18.48 19.56 17.29
C GLU A 143 -19.53 18.75 16.52
N PHE A 144 -19.96 19.26 15.35
CA PHE A 144 -20.89 18.53 14.48
C PHE A 144 -20.30 17.19 14.03
N ASN A 145 -19.03 17.17 13.61
CA ASN A 145 -18.38 15.97 13.10
C ASN A 145 -18.22 14.90 14.19
N ILE A 146 -17.79 15.30 15.40
CA ILE A 146 -17.71 14.39 16.55
C ILE A 146 -19.09 13.82 16.87
N LYS A 147 -20.12 14.67 16.96
CA LYS A 147 -21.49 14.24 17.21
C LYS A 147 -21.97 13.26 16.14
N ARG A 148 -21.73 13.56 14.86
CA ARG A 148 -22.13 12.71 13.74
C ARG A 148 -21.48 11.32 13.81
N VAL A 149 -20.18 11.26 14.12
CA VAL A 149 -19.48 9.98 14.33
C VAL A 149 -20.12 9.20 15.47
N LYS A 150 -20.31 9.83 16.63
CA LYS A 150 -20.91 9.19 17.81
C LYS A 150 -22.31 8.64 17.52
N GLU A 151 -23.13 9.38 16.79
CA GLU A 151 -24.45 8.92 16.32
C GLU A 151 -24.35 7.70 15.41
N ARG A 152 -23.37 7.66 14.50
CA ARG A 152 -23.19 6.53 13.56
C ARG A 152 -22.77 5.25 14.28
N ILE A 153 -21.95 5.37 15.32
CA ILE A 153 -21.46 4.20 16.08
C ILE A 153 -22.30 3.89 17.32
N ALA A 154 -23.42 4.59 17.54
CA ALA A 154 -24.19 4.51 18.77
C ALA A 154 -24.73 3.09 19.05
N SER A 155 -25.05 2.34 18.00
CA SER A 155 -25.55 0.96 18.10
C SER A 155 -24.47 -0.10 18.28
N LEU A 156 -23.18 0.28 18.25
CA LEU A 156 -22.08 -0.64 18.52
C LEU A 156 -21.94 -0.81 20.04
N GLU A 157 -21.74 -2.05 20.45
CA GLU A 157 -21.64 -2.45 21.84
C GLU A 157 -20.19 -2.88 22.17
N PRO A 158 -19.78 -2.83 23.45
CA PRO A 158 -18.47 -3.32 23.86
C PRO A 158 -18.22 -4.74 23.38
N GLY A 159 -17.04 -4.95 22.78
CA GLY A 159 -16.66 -6.27 22.29
C GLY A 159 -17.40 -6.74 21.04
N THR A 160 -18.11 -5.88 20.29
CA THR A 160 -18.58 -6.19 18.91
C THR A 160 -17.62 -5.74 17.83
N VAL A 161 -16.63 -4.93 18.18
CA VAL A 161 -15.62 -4.38 17.27
C VAL A 161 -14.29 -4.30 18.03
N ASP A 162 -13.19 -4.60 17.35
CA ASP A 162 -11.85 -4.58 17.93
C ASP A 162 -11.05 -3.34 17.47
N LEU A 163 -11.36 -2.81 16.29
CA LEU A 163 -10.73 -1.64 15.70
C LEU A 163 -11.77 -0.77 14.97
N ILE A 164 -11.84 0.52 15.29
CA ILE A 164 -12.59 1.54 14.56
C ILE A 164 -11.61 2.38 13.73
N CYS A 165 -11.86 2.51 12.43
CA CYS A 165 -11.10 3.38 11.54
C CYS A 165 -11.96 4.55 11.08
N LEU A 166 -11.50 5.77 11.35
CA LEU A 166 -12.08 7.01 10.86
C LEU A 166 -11.26 7.58 9.69
N PRO A 167 -11.82 8.45 8.83
CA PRO A 167 -11.11 9.01 7.70
C PRO A 167 -9.96 9.97 8.07
N GLU A 168 -9.24 10.41 7.04
CA GLU A 168 -8.31 11.53 7.12
C GLU A 168 -9.03 12.81 7.54
N MET A 169 -8.44 13.56 8.48
CA MET A 169 -8.98 14.83 8.99
C MET A 169 -10.47 14.72 9.40
N ALA A 170 -10.80 13.63 10.11
CA ALA A 170 -12.16 13.19 10.34
C ALA A 170 -13.04 14.28 10.98
N PHE A 171 -12.51 14.99 11.96
CA PHE A 171 -13.30 15.94 12.75
C PHE A 171 -13.24 17.37 12.24
N THR A 172 -12.29 17.74 11.39
CA THR A 172 -12.09 19.14 10.97
C THR A 172 -12.56 19.42 9.54
N GLY A 173 -12.76 18.39 8.72
CA GLY A 173 -12.79 18.52 7.26
C GLY A 173 -11.38 18.66 6.69
N TYR A 174 -11.23 18.76 5.37
CA TYR A 174 -9.95 18.55 4.69
C TYR A 174 -9.45 19.75 3.89
N VAL A 175 -10.34 20.43 3.17
CA VAL A 175 -10.01 21.44 2.16
C VAL A 175 -9.73 22.80 2.83
N PHE A 176 -8.54 22.94 3.38
CA PHE A 176 -8.01 24.20 3.93
C PHE A 176 -7.11 24.89 2.89
N PRO A 177 -7.52 26.03 2.30
CA PRO A 177 -6.78 26.64 1.20
C PRO A 177 -5.47 27.33 1.63
N THR A 178 -5.33 27.70 2.91
CA THR A 178 -4.15 28.41 3.41
C THR A 178 -3.78 27.97 4.83
N ALA A 179 -2.54 28.25 5.23
CA ALA A 179 -2.06 28.08 6.61
C ALA A 179 -2.99 28.76 7.64
N GLU A 180 -3.40 30.00 7.39
CA GLU A 180 -4.27 30.75 8.30
C GLU A 180 -5.63 30.10 8.49
N SER A 181 -6.13 29.39 7.47
CA SER A 181 -7.43 28.72 7.55
C SER A 181 -7.43 27.48 8.44
N ILE A 182 -6.30 26.75 8.53
CA ILE A 182 -6.21 25.55 9.37
C ILE A 182 -5.81 25.88 10.82
N LEU A 183 -5.04 26.95 11.04
CA LEU A 183 -4.50 27.31 12.36
C LEU A 183 -5.51 27.26 13.52
N PRO A 184 -6.78 27.73 13.38
CA PRO A 184 -7.77 27.66 14.47
C PRO A 184 -8.17 26.24 14.86
N PHE A 185 -7.89 25.25 14.01
CA PHE A 185 -8.29 23.86 14.19
C PHE A 185 -7.12 22.96 14.58
N VAL A 186 -5.89 23.47 14.62
CA VAL A 186 -4.70 22.70 15.04
C VAL A 186 -4.84 22.32 16.50
N GLU A 187 -4.77 21.02 16.79
CA GLU A 187 -5.06 20.47 18.11
C GLU A 187 -3.80 20.10 18.87
N HIS A 188 -3.54 20.79 19.97
CA HIS A 188 -2.38 20.50 20.82
C HIS A 188 -2.64 19.29 21.73
N PRO A 189 -1.61 18.51 22.12
CA PRO A 189 -1.79 17.33 22.99
C PRO A 189 -2.56 17.57 24.30
N ASP A 190 -2.47 18.76 24.87
CA ASP A 190 -3.18 19.19 26.08
C ASP A 190 -4.62 19.63 25.84
N LYS A 191 -4.99 19.92 24.59
CA LYS A 191 -6.33 20.33 24.19
C LYS A 191 -6.62 19.85 22.76
N SER A 192 -7.12 18.62 22.67
CA SER A 192 -7.40 17.97 21.39
C SER A 192 -8.76 17.29 21.38
N PRO A 193 -9.79 17.97 20.83
CA PRO A 193 -11.12 17.38 20.63
C PRO A 193 -11.10 16.02 19.90
N SER A 194 -10.19 15.84 18.94
CA SER A 194 -10.01 14.59 18.20
C SER A 194 -9.49 13.48 19.10
N ARG A 195 -8.46 13.74 19.92
CA ARG A 195 -7.92 12.75 20.89
C ARG A 195 -8.95 12.41 21.95
N ASP A 196 -9.64 13.42 22.49
CA ASP A 196 -10.68 13.23 23.51
C ASP A 196 -11.84 12.39 22.98
N ALA A 197 -12.33 12.70 21.77
CA ALA A 197 -13.39 11.92 21.12
C ALA A 197 -12.96 10.48 20.84
N CYS A 198 -11.73 10.26 20.36
CA CYS A 198 -11.22 8.92 20.11
C CYS A 198 -11.04 8.12 21.41
N ALA A 199 -10.54 8.75 22.47
CA ALA A 199 -10.40 8.12 23.79
C ALA A 199 -11.75 7.71 24.37
N GLU A 200 -12.77 8.57 24.29
CA GLU A 200 -14.13 8.25 24.72
C GLU A 200 -14.72 7.08 23.93
N ILE A 201 -14.54 7.07 22.60
CA ILE A 201 -15.02 5.97 21.74
C ILE A 201 -14.31 4.66 22.10
N ALA A 202 -12.98 4.70 22.23
CA ALA A 202 -12.15 3.54 22.53
C ALA A 202 -12.53 2.91 23.89
N GLN A 203 -12.67 3.74 24.92
CA GLN A 203 -13.07 3.30 26.26
C GLN A 203 -14.52 2.78 26.28
N ARG A 204 -15.45 3.45 25.57
CA ARG A 204 -16.85 3.02 25.50
C ARG A 204 -16.97 1.64 24.86
N LEU A 205 -16.27 1.39 23.77
CA LEU A 205 -16.38 0.15 22.99
C LEU A 205 -15.37 -0.93 23.40
N GLY A 206 -14.37 -0.58 24.21
CA GLY A 206 -13.27 -1.47 24.55
C GLY A 206 -12.43 -1.88 23.33
N CYS A 207 -12.26 -0.96 22.37
CA CYS A 207 -11.63 -1.24 21.08
C CYS A 207 -10.51 -0.22 20.77
N TYR A 208 -9.68 -0.51 19.77
CA TYR A 208 -8.75 0.48 19.22
C TYR A 208 -9.50 1.48 18.34
N VAL A 209 -9.01 2.72 18.26
CA VAL A 209 -9.56 3.76 17.39
C VAL A 209 -8.43 4.43 16.63
N VAL A 210 -8.58 4.59 15.31
CA VAL A 210 -7.62 5.28 14.45
C VAL A 210 -8.31 6.42 13.73
N ALA A 211 -7.74 7.62 13.78
CA ALA A 211 -8.34 8.83 13.20
C ALA A 211 -7.30 9.83 12.72
N GLY A 212 -7.62 10.52 11.62
CA GLY A 212 -6.83 11.66 11.13
C GLY A 212 -7.26 12.99 11.75
N TYR A 213 -6.31 13.85 12.09
CA TYR A 213 -6.53 15.18 12.69
C TYR A 213 -5.36 16.13 12.40
N PRO A 214 -5.57 17.46 12.48
CA PRO A 214 -4.48 18.42 12.38
C PRO A 214 -3.72 18.57 13.70
N ALA A 215 -2.41 18.36 13.65
CA ALA A 215 -1.53 18.47 14.82
C ALA A 215 -0.51 19.61 14.66
N PRO A 216 0.08 20.12 15.75
CA PRO A 216 1.17 21.10 15.70
C PRO A 216 2.37 20.54 14.94
N THR A 217 3.20 21.43 14.39
CA THR A 217 4.48 21.05 13.77
C THR A 217 5.40 20.36 14.75
N LEU A 218 6.28 19.52 14.21
CA LEU A 218 7.35 18.89 14.96
C LEU A 218 8.60 19.77 14.91
N THR A 219 9.26 19.85 16.05
CA THR A 219 10.65 20.31 16.12
C THR A 219 11.57 19.35 15.37
N PRO A 220 12.77 19.80 14.96
CA PRO A 220 13.74 18.91 14.31
C PRO A 220 14.13 17.69 15.15
N GLN A 221 14.03 17.76 16.48
CA GLN A 221 14.27 16.64 17.36
C GLN A 221 13.11 15.64 17.30
N GLU A 222 11.88 16.10 17.46
CA GLU A 222 10.69 15.23 17.40
C GLU A 222 10.53 14.59 16.02
N SER A 223 10.89 15.29 14.93
CA SER A 223 10.91 14.70 13.59
C SER A 223 11.89 13.53 13.46
N LYS A 224 13.05 13.60 14.14
CA LYS A 224 14.03 12.50 14.16
C LYS A 224 13.55 11.34 15.03
N GLU A 225 12.93 11.64 16.17
CA GLU A 225 12.35 10.64 17.05
C GLU A 225 11.20 9.88 16.35
N GLN A 226 10.32 10.59 15.63
CA GLN A 226 9.24 9.97 14.86
C GLN A 226 9.75 9.15 13.66
N ALA A 227 10.90 9.51 13.08
CA ALA A 227 11.52 8.73 12.00
C ALA A 227 11.95 7.33 12.48
N GLY A 228 12.31 7.18 13.75
CA GLY A 228 12.94 5.97 14.25
C GLY A 228 14.33 5.72 13.62
N GLU A 229 15.00 4.65 14.03
CA GLU A 229 16.32 4.27 13.47
C GLU A 229 16.24 3.73 12.04
N ASP A 230 15.05 3.26 11.62
CA ASP A 230 14.82 2.55 10.35
C ASP A 230 14.07 3.39 9.29
N ALA A 231 13.85 4.70 9.50
CA ALA A 231 13.23 5.53 8.46
C ALA A 231 14.10 5.54 7.20
N SER A 232 13.54 5.05 6.09
CA SER A 232 13.98 5.45 4.77
C SER A 232 13.62 6.93 4.61
N ASP A 233 14.61 7.80 4.44
CA ASP A 233 14.36 9.19 4.04
C ASP A 233 14.16 9.19 2.53
N PRO A 234 12.93 9.30 2.01
CA PRO A 234 12.72 9.43 0.56
C PRO A 234 13.29 10.75 0.02
N ALA A 235 13.74 11.66 0.88
CA ALA A 235 14.12 13.02 0.56
C ALA A 235 15.53 13.40 1.05
N GLU A 236 16.57 12.65 0.63
CA GLU A 236 17.92 13.22 0.63
C GLU A 236 17.96 14.49 -0.25
N GLY A 237 17.82 15.67 0.37
CA GLY A 237 18.15 16.97 -0.23
C GLY A 237 16.99 17.88 -0.66
N ALA A 238 15.72 17.54 -0.43
CA ALA A 238 14.60 18.48 -0.67
C ALA A 238 14.35 19.36 0.56
N LYS A 239 14.20 20.68 0.37
CA LYS A 239 13.69 21.57 1.43
C LYS A 239 12.27 21.14 1.80
N LYS A 240 12.11 20.43 2.92
CA LYS A 240 10.78 20.11 3.49
C LYS A 240 10.05 21.44 3.73
N SER A 241 8.77 21.53 3.35
CA SER A 241 7.95 22.71 3.65
C SER A 241 7.88 22.88 5.16
N GLU A 242 8.13 24.10 5.66
CA GLU A 242 7.98 24.44 7.07
C GLU A 242 6.51 24.61 7.48
N GLY A 243 5.58 23.87 6.85
CA GLY A 243 4.12 24.07 6.98
C GLY A 243 3.68 24.29 8.43
N THR A 244 2.65 25.08 8.66
CA THR A 244 2.24 25.56 9.99
C THR A 244 1.54 24.53 10.88
N ALA A 245 1.23 23.35 10.33
CA ALA A 245 0.62 22.23 11.04
C ALA A 245 0.98 20.90 10.37
N ARG A 246 0.48 19.79 10.88
CA ARG A 246 0.65 18.44 10.32
C ARG A 246 -0.69 17.82 9.99
N ASN A 247 -0.77 17.12 8.86
CA ASN A 247 -1.82 16.14 8.61
C ASN A 247 -1.41 14.84 9.33
N ASN A 248 -2.01 14.57 10.48
CA ASN A 248 -1.57 13.55 11.42
C ASN A 248 -2.64 12.48 11.62
N ALA A 249 -2.23 11.29 12.01
CA ALA A 249 -3.10 10.21 12.46
C ALA A 249 -2.70 9.77 13.87
N ILE A 250 -3.68 9.41 14.68
CA ILE A 250 -3.49 8.82 16.01
C ILE A 250 -4.07 7.41 16.04
N VAL A 251 -3.45 6.55 16.87
CA VAL A 251 -3.99 5.26 17.27
C VAL A 251 -4.20 5.28 18.78
N VAL A 252 -5.43 5.03 19.20
CA VAL A 252 -5.85 5.04 20.60
C VAL A 252 -6.19 3.62 21.04
N ASP A 253 -5.67 3.20 22.19
CA ASP A 253 -5.92 1.89 22.78
C ASP A 253 -7.29 1.83 23.48
N PRO A 254 -7.79 0.62 23.84
CA PRO A 254 -9.04 0.46 24.58
C PRO A 254 -9.11 1.17 25.94
N LYS A 255 -7.96 1.64 26.48
CA LYS A 255 -7.90 2.41 27.73
C LYS A 255 -7.98 3.92 27.48
N GLY A 256 -8.07 4.34 26.22
CA GLY A 256 -8.12 5.75 25.81
C GLY A 256 -6.75 6.43 25.70
N GLN A 257 -5.67 5.66 25.67
CA GLN A 257 -4.31 6.20 25.53
C GLN A 257 -3.89 6.23 24.07
N VAL A 258 -3.27 7.33 23.62
CA VAL A 258 -2.59 7.37 22.32
C VAL A 258 -1.34 6.50 22.40
N ILE A 259 -1.28 5.45 21.57
CA ILE A 259 -0.17 4.50 21.53
C ILE A 259 0.70 4.63 20.27
N HIS A 260 0.21 5.34 19.25
CA HIS A 260 0.96 5.64 18.03
C HIS A 260 0.49 6.95 17.40
N GLU A 261 1.41 7.69 16.81
CA GLU A 261 1.13 8.88 16.00
C GLU A 261 1.90 8.83 14.67
N TYR A 262 1.23 9.16 13.58
CA TYR A 262 1.79 9.12 12.23
C TYR A 262 1.51 10.41 11.46
N THR A 263 2.57 11.08 11.00
CA THR A 263 2.46 12.26 10.15
C THR A 263 2.50 11.86 8.68
N LYS A 264 1.52 12.31 7.88
CA LYS A 264 1.47 12.09 6.42
C LYS A 264 2.81 12.47 5.78
N THR A 265 3.35 11.59 4.94
CA THR A 265 4.68 11.76 4.36
C THR A 265 4.60 12.39 2.97
N ASN A 266 3.73 11.86 2.10
CA ASN A 266 3.55 12.34 0.74
C ASN A 266 2.35 13.30 0.69
N MET A 267 2.61 14.56 0.32
CA MET A 267 1.61 15.63 0.33
C MET A 267 0.77 15.66 -0.95
N PHE A 268 -0.54 15.87 -0.79
CA PHE A 268 -1.42 16.26 -1.89
C PHE A 268 -1.42 17.79 -2.06
N GLU A 269 -1.86 18.30 -3.21
CA GLU A 269 -1.88 19.75 -3.48
C GLU A 269 -2.66 20.56 -2.43
N THR A 270 -3.69 19.97 -1.81
CA THR A 270 -4.46 20.59 -0.72
C THR A 270 -3.67 20.69 0.59
N ASP A 271 -2.68 19.82 0.82
CA ASP A 271 -1.83 19.86 2.02
C ASP A 271 -0.71 20.90 1.88
N LEU A 272 -0.17 21.11 0.67
CA LEU A 272 1.02 21.94 0.41
C LEU A 272 0.99 23.35 1.03
N PRO A 273 -0.14 24.08 1.07
CA PRO A 273 -0.16 25.44 1.63
C PRO A 273 0.07 25.52 3.15
N TRP A 274 -0.08 24.40 3.88
CA TRP A 274 -0.16 24.45 5.35
C TRP A 274 0.51 23.27 6.07
N ALA A 275 0.70 22.13 5.43
CA ALA A 275 1.19 20.92 6.09
C ALA A 275 2.71 20.79 6.05
N GLN A 276 3.29 20.42 7.19
CA GLN A 276 4.64 19.90 7.33
C GLN A 276 4.63 18.39 7.06
N PRO A 277 5.47 17.89 6.13
CA PRO A 277 5.53 16.47 5.82
C PRO A 277 6.21 15.68 6.95
N GLY A 278 5.82 14.42 7.07
CA GLY A 278 6.45 13.43 7.95
C GLY A 278 7.88 13.06 7.55
N SER A 279 8.48 12.19 8.37
CA SER A 279 9.84 11.69 8.16
C SER A 279 9.89 10.33 7.45
N GLY A 280 8.75 9.71 7.17
CA GLY A 280 8.67 8.39 6.54
C GLY A 280 7.58 7.52 7.17
N PHE A 281 7.41 6.32 6.62
CA PHE A 281 6.46 5.35 7.16
C PHE A 281 6.97 4.74 8.47
N THR A 282 6.03 4.37 9.34
CA THR A 282 6.33 3.76 10.65
C THR A 282 5.51 2.50 10.87
N THR A 283 5.98 1.65 11.79
CA THR A 283 5.24 0.47 12.26
C THR A 283 5.14 0.43 13.77
N PHE A 284 4.13 -0.24 14.28
CA PHE A 284 3.95 -0.53 15.70
C PHE A 284 3.23 -1.86 15.89
N THR A 285 3.22 -2.36 17.12
CA THR A 285 2.47 -3.56 17.51
C THR A 285 1.53 -3.24 18.65
N THR A 286 0.54 -4.11 18.86
CA THR A 286 -0.40 -3.99 19.98
C THR A 286 -0.55 -5.34 20.68
N PRO A 287 -1.08 -5.39 21.91
CA PRO A 287 -1.49 -6.64 22.55
C PRO A 287 -2.59 -7.42 21.80
N LEU A 288 -3.29 -6.81 20.83
CA LEU A 288 -4.26 -7.51 19.99
C LEU A 288 -3.53 -8.23 18.86
N GLU A 289 -3.20 -9.49 19.08
CA GLU A 289 -2.36 -10.30 18.18
C GLU A 289 -2.91 -10.40 16.76
N SER A 290 -4.24 -10.38 16.59
CA SER A 290 -4.90 -10.45 15.29
C SER A 290 -4.65 -9.25 14.38
N LEU A 291 -4.14 -8.12 14.92
CA LEU A 291 -3.65 -7.00 14.11
C LEU A 291 -2.24 -7.26 13.55
N GLY A 292 -1.43 -8.07 14.23
CA GLY A 292 -0.02 -8.25 13.92
C GLY A 292 0.77 -6.93 13.97
N THR A 293 1.79 -6.82 13.11
CA THR A 293 2.51 -5.57 12.88
C THR A 293 1.62 -4.62 12.07
N VAL A 294 1.41 -3.40 12.58
CA VAL A 294 0.53 -2.41 11.99
C VAL A 294 1.33 -1.27 11.40
N SER A 295 0.89 -0.76 10.24
CA SER A 295 1.32 0.53 9.72
C SER A 295 0.09 1.40 9.42
N VAL A 296 0.21 2.70 9.70
CA VAL A 296 -0.81 3.70 9.34
C VAL A 296 -0.22 4.60 8.27
N ALA A 297 -1.02 4.87 7.24
CA ALA A 297 -0.69 5.78 6.16
C ALA A 297 -1.89 6.69 5.86
N ILE A 298 -1.64 7.84 5.23
CA ILE A 298 -2.68 8.83 4.95
C ILE A 298 -2.73 9.12 3.45
N CYS A 299 -3.84 8.73 2.82
CA CYS A 299 -4.22 9.07 1.44
C CYS A 299 -3.07 9.05 0.43
N MET A 300 -2.49 10.21 0.17
CA MET A 300 -1.44 10.43 -0.84
C MET A 300 -0.14 9.68 -0.53
N ASP A 301 0.06 9.18 0.68
CA ASP A 301 1.12 8.20 1.01
C ASP A 301 1.09 6.94 0.15
N LEU A 302 -0.07 6.61 -0.41
CA LEU A 302 -0.20 5.51 -1.36
C LEU A 302 0.51 5.80 -2.70
N ASN A 303 0.62 7.08 -3.05
CA ASN A 303 1.30 7.55 -4.26
C ASN A 303 2.78 7.78 -3.97
N PRO A 304 3.66 7.68 -4.98
CA PRO A 304 5.07 7.80 -4.74
C PRO A 304 5.43 9.25 -4.48
N HIS A 305 6.57 9.49 -3.85
CA HIS A 305 7.03 10.84 -3.60
C HIS A 305 7.13 11.65 -4.93
N PRO A 306 6.92 12.98 -4.91
CA PRO A 306 7.12 13.84 -6.06
C PRO A 306 8.43 13.54 -6.81
N PRO A 307 8.38 13.36 -8.15
CA PRO A 307 7.36 13.83 -9.09
C PRO A 307 6.11 12.92 -9.29
N ASN A 308 5.79 11.99 -8.37
CA ASN A 308 4.58 11.16 -8.40
C ASN A 308 4.44 10.32 -9.69
N VAL A 309 5.56 10.01 -10.36
CA VAL A 309 5.56 9.23 -11.59
C VAL A 309 5.37 7.76 -11.25
N TRP A 310 4.38 7.12 -11.87
CA TRP A 310 4.08 5.72 -11.61
C TRP A 310 3.45 5.02 -12.81
N THR A 311 3.82 3.75 -12.99
CA THR A 311 3.04 2.81 -13.81
C THR A 311 2.77 1.53 -13.03
N SER A 312 1.62 0.92 -13.28
CA SER A 312 1.31 -0.39 -12.69
C SER A 312 2.32 -1.48 -13.12
N ALA A 313 3.05 -1.32 -14.22
CA ALA A 313 4.06 -2.30 -14.60
C ALA A 313 5.34 -2.17 -13.75
N GLU A 314 5.84 -0.95 -13.59
CA GLU A 314 7.19 -0.65 -13.12
C GLU A 314 7.24 -0.15 -11.67
N GLY A 315 6.13 0.33 -11.11
CA GLY A 315 6.13 1.02 -9.82
C GLY A 315 6.54 2.50 -9.97
N PRO A 316 7.15 3.10 -8.93
CA PRO A 316 7.52 2.52 -7.63
C PRO A 316 6.32 2.28 -6.70
N TYR A 317 6.48 1.38 -5.72
CA TYR A 317 5.44 0.92 -4.80
C TYR A 317 5.78 1.20 -3.34
N GLU A 318 6.34 2.38 -3.06
CA GLU A 318 6.95 2.78 -1.77
C GLU A 318 6.23 2.25 -0.52
N LEU A 319 4.93 2.50 -0.37
CA LEU A 319 4.17 2.04 0.79
C LEU A 319 4.00 0.51 0.85
N ALA A 320 3.79 -0.15 -0.29
CA ALA A 320 3.67 -1.60 -0.35
C ALA A 320 5.02 -2.29 -0.12
N ASP A 321 6.09 -1.73 -0.68
CA ASP A 321 7.46 -2.21 -0.48
C ASP A 321 7.86 -2.07 1.00
N TYR A 322 7.56 -0.92 1.62
CA TYR A 322 7.73 -0.72 3.06
C TYR A 322 6.99 -1.78 3.90
N CYS A 323 5.73 -2.06 3.56
CA CYS A 323 4.95 -3.08 4.26
C CYS A 323 5.58 -4.47 4.17
N ILE A 324 6.20 -4.81 3.03
CA ILE A 324 6.90 -6.09 2.84
C ILE A 324 8.17 -6.10 3.69
N GLU A 325 8.99 -5.06 3.60
CA GLU A 325 10.29 -4.93 4.27
C GLU A 325 10.15 -4.99 5.80
N HIS A 326 9.12 -4.35 6.35
CA HIS A 326 8.88 -4.28 7.79
C HIS A 326 7.87 -5.33 8.30
N ASN A 327 7.53 -6.33 7.47
CA ASN A 327 6.61 -7.42 7.81
C ASN A 327 5.27 -6.92 8.39
N VAL A 328 4.72 -5.85 7.81
CA VAL A 328 3.40 -5.33 8.15
C VAL A 328 2.35 -6.39 7.81
N GLN A 329 1.44 -6.64 8.74
CA GLN A 329 0.31 -7.56 8.58
C GLN A 329 -0.99 -6.78 8.38
N THR A 330 -1.15 -5.65 9.08
CA THR A 330 -2.30 -4.76 8.91
C THR A 330 -1.85 -3.36 8.48
N LEU A 331 -2.25 -2.95 7.29
CA LEU A 331 -2.05 -1.59 6.78
C LEU A 331 -3.37 -0.82 6.86
N ILE A 332 -3.36 0.33 7.53
CA ILE A 332 -4.53 1.20 7.70
C ILE A 332 -4.29 2.49 6.92
N LEU A 333 -5.08 2.73 5.87
CA LEU A 333 -5.08 3.98 5.11
C LEU A 333 -6.26 4.85 5.51
N LEU A 334 -5.97 6.05 6.01
CA LEU A 334 -6.98 7.08 6.26
C LEU A 334 -7.04 8.01 5.06
N CYS A 335 -8.23 8.25 4.52
CA CYS A 335 -8.36 8.94 3.24
C CYS A 335 -9.38 10.08 3.24
N ALA A 336 -9.00 11.16 2.57
CA ALA A 336 -9.85 12.16 1.95
C ALA A 336 -9.68 12.11 0.42
N TRP A 337 -9.86 10.92 -0.14
CA TRP A 337 -9.59 10.63 -1.55
C TRP A 337 -10.74 11.10 -2.45
N LEU A 338 -10.38 11.81 -3.53
CA LEU A 338 -11.32 12.41 -4.47
C LEU A 338 -12.05 11.36 -5.32
N ASP A 339 -13.31 11.66 -5.66
CA ASP A 339 -14.08 10.90 -6.65
C ASP A 339 -13.32 10.89 -7.99
N SER A 340 -13.20 9.73 -8.61
CA SER A 340 -12.46 9.56 -9.86
C SER A 340 -13.05 10.32 -11.04
N GLY A 341 -14.34 10.67 -10.98
CA GLY A 341 -15.10 11.23 -12.10
C GLY A 341 -15.25 10.29 -13.30
N ALA A 342 -14.74 9.06 -13.21
CA ALA A 342 -14.67 8.09 -14.30
C ALA A 342 -15.58 6.88 -14.10
N SER A 343 -15.98 6.59 -12.86
CA SER A 343 -17.02 5.59 -12.58
C SER A 343 -18.40 6.17 -12.92
N PRO A 344 -19.29 5.41 -13.59
CA PRO A 344 -20.66 5.84 -13.83
C PRO A 344 -21.38 6.21 -12.53
N GLU A 345 -22.24 7.24 -12.54
CA GLU A 345 -22.90 7.72 -11.33
C GLU A 345 -23.85 6.69 -10.69
N ASP A 346 -24.31 5.70 -11.45
CA ASP A 346 -25.19 4.63 -11.01
C ASP A 346 -24.46 3.43 -10.38
N THR A 347 -23.12 3.45 -10.32
CA THR A 347 -22.39 2.42 -9.58
C THR A 347 -22.51 2.63 -8.08
N GLN A 348 -22.67 1.53 -7.34
CA GLN A 348 -22.82 1.56 -5.88
C GLN A 348 -21.62 2.24 -5.19
N PHE A 349 -20.41 2.05 -5.73
CA PHE A 349 -19.15 2.61 -5.25
C PHE A 349 -18.26 3.03 -6.44
N ASP A 350 -17.19 3.78 -6.17
CA ASP A 350 -16.23 4.22 -7.18
C ASP A 350 -15.21 3.11 -7.51
N ALA A 351 -15.56 2.27 -8.48
CA ALA A 351 -14.76 1.11 -8.86
C ALA A 351 -13.37 1.47 -9.42
N GLN A 352 -13.23 2.64 -10.06
CA GLN A 352 -11.93 3.12 -10.53
C GLN A 352 -11.00 3.45 -9.37
N THR A 353 -11.52 4.15 -8.35
CA THR A 353 -10.75 4.45 -7.14
C THR A 353 -10.33 3.18 -6.39
N VAL A 354 -11.25 2.22 -6.19
CA VAL A 354 -10.92 0.94 -5.55
C VAL A 354 -9.89 0.14 -6.37
N SER A 355 -10.03 0.11 -7.70
CA SER A 355 -9.08 -0.57 -8.59
C SER A 355 -7.71 0.10 -8.55
N TYR A 356 -7.67 1.42 -8.46
CA TYR A 356 -6.43 2.19 -8.32
C TYR A 356 -5.73 1.84 -7.00
N TRP A 357 -6.45 1.81 -5.88
CA TRP A 357 -5.86 1.43 -4.59
C TRP A 357 -5.28 0.02 -4.61
N ILE A 358 -6.00 -0.94 -5.18
CA ILE A 358 -5.51 -2.32 -5.35
C ILE A 358 -4.24 -2.33 -6.21
N ALA A 359 -4.22 -1.58 -7.32
CA ALA A 359 -3.06 -1.53 -8.21
C ALA A 359 -1.84 -0.88 -7.55
N ARG A 360 -2.02 0.13 -6.70
CA ARG A 360 -0.94 0.77 -5.93
C ARG A 360 -0.34 -0.13 -4.85
N LEU A 361 -1.05 -1.16 -4.43
CA LEU A 361 -0.60 -2.14 -3.44
C LEU A 361 -0.22 -3.48 -4.07
N ARG A 362 0.02 -3.49 -5.40
CA ARG A 362 0.29 -4.71 -6.17
C ARG A 362 1.33 -5.64 -5.53
N PRO A 363 2.48 -5.17 -5.01
CA PRO A 363 3.46 -6.07 -4.39
C PRO A 363 2.90 -6.94 -3.26
N LEU A 364 1.97 -6.42 -2.44
CA LEU A 364 1.35 -7.16 -1.34
C LEU A 364 0.58 -8.39 -1.86
N TRP A 365 -0.10 -8.24 -3.00
CA TRP A 365 -0.91 -9.30 -3.60
C TRP A 365 -0.04 -10.31 -4.36
N TYR A 366 1.14 -9.90 -4.82
CA TYR A 366 2.06 -10.75 -5.57
C TYR A 366 3.03 -11.53 -4.67
N SER A 367 3.04 -11.26 -3.36
CA SER A 367 3.88 -12.01 -2.41
C SER A 367 3.48 -13.48 -2.27
N GLY A 368 2.27 -13.85 -2.72
CA GLY A 368 1.71 -15.20 -2.58
C GLY A 368 1.28 -15.56 -1.16
N SER A 369 1.25 -14.58 -0.23
CA SER A 369 0.81 -14.77 1.16
C SER A 369 -0.61 -14.25 1.37
N ASP A 370 -1.34 -14.85 2.29
CA ASP A 370 -2.63 -14.40 2.81
C ASP A 370 -2.50 -13.50 4.05
N LYS A 371 -1.28 -13.14 4.46
CA LYS A 371 -1.04 -12.42 5.72
C LYS A 371 -1.50 -10.95 5.74
N TYR A 372 -1.65 -10.30 4.58
CA TYR A 372 -1.87 -8.85 4.53
C TYR A 372 -3.35 -8.51 4.59
N THR A 373 -3.71 -7.70 5.58
CA THR A 373 -4.98 -6.98 5.67
C THR A 373 -4.73 -5.52 5.34
N VAL A 374 -5.51 -4.95 4.41
CA VAL A 374 -5.48 -3.53 4.10
C VAL A 374 -6.85 -2.93 4.35
N ILE A 375 -6.92 -1.95 5.24
CA ILE A 375 -8.13 -1.25 5.65
C ILE A 375 -8.04 0.17 5.10
N ILE A 376 -8.97 0.57 4.23
CA ILE A 376 -8.99 1.91 3.65
C ILE A 376 -10.28 2.59 4.12
N SER A 377 -10.14 3.60 4.99
CA SER A 377 -11.24 4.39 5.52
C SER A 377 -11.25 5.75 4.85
N ASN A 378 -12.15 5.93 3.89
CA ASN A 378 -12.27 7.16 3.12
C ASN A 378 -13.52 7.94 3.52
N ARG A 379 -13.45 9.27 3.52
CA ARG A 379 -14.64 10.10 3.68
C ARG A 379 -15.52 10.09 2.42
N THR A 380 -16.76 10.51 2.58
CA THR A 380 -17.67 10.83 1.48
C THR A 380 -18.04 12.32 1.49
N GLY A 381 -18.92 12.72 0.58
CA GLY A 381 -19.51 14.05 0.51
C GLY A 381 -18.77 15.02 -0.41
N THR A 382 -19.13 16.29 -0.26
CA THR A 382 -18.53 17.39 -1.00
C THR A 382 -18.09 18.51 -0.07
N GLU A 383 -16.96 19.12 -0.37
CA GLU A 383 -16.38 20.18 0.44
C GLU A 383 -15.66 21.18 -0.45
N ARG A 384 -16.09 22.45 -0.41
CA ARG A 384 -15.45 23.57 -1.12
C ARG A 384 -15.14 23.30 -2.61
N GLY A 385 -16.03 22.57 -3.28
CA GLY A 385 -15.91 22.24 -4.71
C GLY A 385 -15.24 20.89 -5.01
N SER A 386 -14.66 20.22 -4.01
CA SER A 386 -14.13 18.86 -4.13
C SER A 386 -15.19 17.83 -3.77
N LYS A 387 -15.25 16.73 -4.53
CA LYS A 387 -16.10 15.56 -4.26
C LYS A 387 -15.21 14.38 -3.85
N PHE A 388 -15.60 13.68 -2.78
CA PHE A 388 -14.85 12.53 -2.26
C PHE A 388 -15.50 11.21 -2.68
N ALA A 389 -14.67 10.18 -2.88
CA ALA A 389 -15.09 8.92 -3.48
C ALA A 389 -15.90 8.01 -2.54
N GLY A 390 -15.94 8.27 -1.23
CA GLY A 390 -16.42 7.27 -0.26
C GLY A 390 -15.71 5.95 -0.50
N SER A 391 -16.46 4.88 -0.74
CA SER A 391 -15.90 3.60 -1.19
C SER A 391 -14.92 2.96 -0.20
N SER A 392 -15.03 3.27 1.09
CA SER A 392 -14.22 2.65 2.15
C SER A 392 -14.23 1.13 2.02
N THR A 393 -13.08 0.48 2.14
CA THR A 393 -12.92 -0.93 1.75
C THR A 393 -11.98 -1.67 2.69
N VAL A 394 -12.21 -2.98 2.83
CA VAL A 394 -11.28 -3.91 3.49
C VAL A 394 -10.85 -4.95 2.46
N LEU A 395 -9.54 -5.09 2.30
CA LEU A 395 -8.88 -5.99 1.37
C LEU A 395 -8.05 -7.01 2.16
N ARG A 396 -8.07 -8.27 1.72
CA ARG A 396 -7.24 -9.34 2.29
C ARG A 396 -6.42 -9.99 1.19
N SER A 397 -5.11 -10.13 1.37
CA SER A 397 -4.30 -10.89 0.42
C SER A 397 -4.71 -12.37 0.45
N GLN A 398 -4.38 -13.10 -0.61
CA GLN A 398 -4.81 -14.50 -0.75
C GLN A 398 -3.61 -15.33 -1.17
N ALA A 399 -3.43 -16.48 -0.52
CA ALA A 399 -2.43 -17.44 -0.93
C ALA A 399 -2.65 -17.85 -2.40
N ASN A 400 -1.56 -17.86 -3.17
CA ASN A 400 -1.54 -18.26 -4.58
C ASN A 400 -2.46 -17.46 -5.52
N LYS A 401 -2.87 -16.25 -5.14
CA LYS A 401 -3.62 -15.34 -6.04
C LYS A 401 -2.95 -13.97 -6.07
N HIS A 402 -2.89 -13.37 -7.26
CA HIS A 402 -2.28 -12.06 -7.49
C HIS A 402 -3.24 -10.88 -7.32
N LEU A 403 -4.40 -11.11 -6.69
CA LEU A 403 -5.41 -10.11 -6.40
C LEU A 403 -5.97 -10.33 -4.99
N PRO A 404 -6.28 -9.24 -4.26
CA PRO A 404 -6.88 -9.35 -2.95
C PRO A 404 -8.33 -9.82 -3.04
N LYS A 405 -8.82 -10.42 -1.96
CA LYS A 405 -10.25 -10.57 -1.70
C LYS A 405 -10.76 -9.24 -1.15
N ILE A 406 -11.81 -8.71 -1.75
CA ILE A 406 -12.54 -7.56 -1.22
C ILE A 406 -13.54 -8.10 -0.19
N LEU A 407 -13.34 -7.79 1.09
CA LEU A 407 -14.23 -8.23 2.17
C LEU A 407 -15.44 -7.32 2.30
N THR A 408 -15.27 -6.03 2.06
CA THR A 408 -16.37 -5.06 1.98
C THR A 408 -16.00 -3.87 1.11
N VAL A 409 -17.01 -3.20 0.55
CA VAL A 409 -16.89 -1.85 -0.02
C VAL A 409 -18.13 -1.07 0.38
N LEU A 410 -17.93 0.12 0.93
CA LEU A 410 -19.02 1.05 1.21
C LEU A 410 -19.44 1.77 -0.07
N GLY A 411 -20.68 2.24 -0.11
CA GLY A 411 -21.19 3.04 -1.21
C GLY A 411 -20.47 4.39 -1.38
N ARG A 412 -20.61 5.03 -2.53
CA ARG A 412 -19.93 6.31 -2.82
C ARG A 412 -20.39 7.46 -1.92
N GLU A 413 -21.70 7.54 -1.70
CA GLU A 413 -22.36 8.65 -1.00
C GLU A 413 -22.97 8.22 0.35
N GLU A 414 -22.74 6.97 0.75
CA GLU A 414 -23.30 6.46 2.00
C GLU A 414 -22.52 6.99 3.21
N GLU A 415 -23.23 7.50 4.21
CA GLU A 415 -22.69 7.67 5.55
C GLU A 415 -23.05 6.44 6.39
N ALA A 416 -22.08 5.62 6.76
CA ALA A 416 -22.31 4.39 7.51
C ALA A 416 -21.11 4.02 8.40
N VAL A 417 -21.40 3.22 9.43
CA VAL A 417 -20.39 2.36 10.06
C VAL A 417 -20.61 0.93 9.59
N ARG A 418 -19.57 0.26 9.10
CA ARG A 418 -19.64 -1.15 8.71
C ARG A 418 -18.59 -1.96 9.44
N VAL A 419 -19.06 -2.90 10.27
CA VAL A 419 -18.21 -3.88 10.93
C VAL A 419 -18.00 -5.08 10.00
N VAL A 420 -16.75 -5.48 9.84
CA VAL A 420 -16.34 -6.61 9.00
C VAL A 420 -15.49 -7.55 9.84
N ASP A 421 -15.83 -8.83 9.81
CA ASP A 421 -15.03 -9.89 10.41
C ASP A 421 -13.91 -10.28 9.43
N ILE A 422 -12.68 -10.14 9.88
CA ILE A 422 -11.48 -10.59 9.17
C ILE A 422 -11.08 -11.91 9.79
N SER A 423 -11.66 -12.98 9.28
CA SER A 423 -11.23 -14.34 9.58
C SER A 423 -9.98 -14.70 8.78
N GLU A 424 -9.23 -15.68 9.27
CA GLU A 424 -8.21 -16.39 8.49
C GLU A 424 -8.79 -16.97 7.19
#